data_AF-A0A849WJY3-F1
#
_entry.id   AF-A0A849WJY3-F1
#
_cell.length_a   1.000
_cell.length_b   1.000
_cell.length_c   1.000
_cell.angle_alpha   90.00
_cell.angle_beta   90.00
_cell.angle_gamma   90.00
#
_symmetry.space_group_name_H-M   'P 1'
#
loop_
_entity.id
_entity.type
_entity.pdbx_description
1 polymer ?
#
loop_
_entity_poly.entity_id
_entity_poly.type
_entity_poly.pdbx_seq_one_letter_code
_entity_poly.pdbx_strand_id
1 'polypeptide(L)'
;MTFLELAEKIIKEENKALSTDEIWQIAQSKGYDKEVATKGKTPGATLGARLYVEVRDNPKSIFIATSSRPKRFLLKSLTDIINIENFELEPVHSIKKQEYQERDLHPFIVYYGFYYLRAYLKTVRHSKSGKKEFGEWVHPDIVGCYFPFNDWKDEVVEVSSLMGNTAVKLFSFELKKGLSLSNIRESFFQAVSNSSWANEGYIAAANIDDNEDFRIELERLSTSFGIGVIRIDIDDPDFTKVILPARTKDLVDWETVNKLASINPDFRDFLKRIKVDITSREIRREMYDSVLDREELSKLLAKKK
;
A
#
# COMPACT_ATOMS: atom_id res chain seq x y z
N MET A 1 26.28 16.60 15.24
CA MET A 1 25.82 15.41 15.98
C MET A 1 25.79 14.20 15.06
N THR A 2 26.15 13.01 15.55
CA THR A 2 25.99 11.74 14.81
C THR A 2 24.59 11.15 15.03
N PHE A 3 24.21 10.16 14.21
CA PHE A 3 22.93 9.45 14.41
C PHE A 3 22.86 8.70 15.76
N LEU A 4 23.97 8.14 16.24
CA LEU A 4 23.99 7.45 17.54
C LEU A 4 23.91 8.45 18.70
N GLU A 5 24.59 9.60 18.60
CA GLU A 5 24.45 10.69 19.58
C GLU A 5 23.02 11.25 19.63
N LEU A 6 22.36 11.36 18.46
CA LEU A 6 20.94 11.75 18.38
C LEU A 6 20.05 10.73 19.09
N ALA A 7 20.26 9.44 18.83
CA ALA A 7 19.51 8.37 19.49
C ALA A 7 19.72 8.37 21.00
N GLU A 8 20.96 8.52 21.47
CA GLU A 8 21.29 8.62 22.89
C GLU A 8 20.58 9.80 23.54
N LYS A 9 20.67 10.99 22.94
CA LYS A 9 20.03 12.21 23.44
C LYS A 9 18.53 12.01 23.62
N ILE A 10 17.86 11.46 22.61
CA ILE A 10 16.40 11.28 22.63
C ILE A 10 15.99 10.22 23.65
N ILE A 11 16.63 9.05 23.66
CA ILE A 11 16.29 7.99 24.62
C ILE A 11 16.53 8.46 26.06
N LYS A 12 17.57 9.27 26.29
CA LYS A 12 17.87 9.84 27.61
C LYS A 12 16.84 10.88 28.05
N GLU A 13 16.35 11.73 27.14
CA GLU A 13 15.31 12.72 27.44
C GLU A 13 13.94 12.06 27.66
N GLU A 14 13.59 11.07 26.85
CA GLU A 14 12.28 10.39 26.90
C GLU A 14 12.21 9.31 27.98
N ASN A 15 13.37 8.86 28.48
CA ASN A 15 13.53 7.88 29.56
C ASN A 15 12.70 6.58 29.35
N LYS A 16 12.57 6.12 28.11
CA LYS A 16 11.81 4.92 27.73
C LYS A 16 12.40 4.22 26.51
N ALA A 17 12.03 2.97 26.28
CA ALA A 17 12.46 2.22 25.10
C ALA A 17 11.71 2.69 23.85
N LEU A 18 12.45 3.07 22.80
CA LEU A 18 11.91 3.67 21.58
C LEU A 18 12.29 2.87 20.34
N SER A 19 11.37 2.77 19.37
CA SER A 19 11.70 2.27 18.03
C SER A 19 12.52 3.30 17.25
N THR A 20 13.19 2.87 16.18
CA THR A 20 13.95 3.77 15.30
C THR A 20 13.10 4.89 14.72
N ASP A 21 11.84 4.58 14.40
CA ASP A 21 10.90 5.55 13.85
C ASP A 21 10.47 6.57 14.89
N GLU A 22 10.20 6.13 16.13
CA GLU A 22 9.88 7.03 17.24
C GLU A 22 11.05 7.97 17.55
N ILE A 23 12.28 7.46 17.57
CA ILE A 23 13.49 8.28 17.76
C ILE A 23 13.56 9.35 16.65
N TRP A 24 13.34 8.96 15.39
CA TRP A 24 13.40 9.91 14.28
C TRP A 24 12.27 10.94 14.32
N GLN A 25 11.03 10.54 14.63
CA GLN A 25 9.90 11.46 14.73
C GLN A 25 10.07 12.46 15.88
N ILE A 26 10.60 12.02 17.03
CA ILE A 26 10.89 12.90 18.16
C ILE A 26 12.05 13.85 17.82
N ALA A 27 13.04 13.39 17.05
CA ALA A 27 14.09 14.26 16.55
C ALA A 27 13.51 15.39 15.69
N GLN A 28 12.56 15.08 14.80
CA GLN A 28 11.90 16.06 13.94
C GLN A 28 11.02 17.04 14.73
N SER A 29 10.26 16.54 15.72
CA SER A 29 9.38 17.39 16.53
C SER A 29 10.15 18.38 17.41
N LYS A 30 11.31 17.96 17.93
CA LYS A 30 12.22 18.80 18.74
C LYS A 30 13.22 19.61 17.90
N GLY A 31 13.28 19.38 16.58
CA GLY A 31 14.21 20.05 15.66
C GLY A 31 15.66 19.59 15.75
N TYR A 32 15.94 18.48 16.46
CA TYR A 32 17.29 17.90 16.59
C TYR A 32 17.74 17.18 15.31
N ASP A 33 16.82 16.83 14.42
CA ASP A 33 17.12 16.28 13.10
C ASP A 33 18.05 17.20 12.29
N LYS A 34 17.94 18.52 12.49
CA LYS A 34 18.77 19.55 11.83
C LYS A 34 20.20 19.61 12.36
N GLU A 35 20.47 19.08 13.55
CA GLU A 35 21.80 19.06 14.17
C GLU A 35 22.65 17.85 13.69
N VAL A 36 22.01 16.92 12.96
CA VAL A 36 22.68 15.78 12.34
C VAL A 36 23.09 16.14 10.91
N ALA A 37 24.40 16.15 10.67
CA ALA A 37 24.93 16.37 9.33
C ALA A 37 24.64 15.15 8.44
N THR A 38 23.56 15.19 7.67
CA THR A 38 23.19 14.15 6.71
C THR A 38 23.13 14.68 5.28
N LYS A 39 23.73 13.93 4.34
CA LYS A 39 23.62 14.16 2.88
C LYS A 39 22.72 13.11 2.20
N GLY A 40 22.16 12.17 2.97
CA GLY A 40 21.40 11.04 2.45
C GLY A 40 19.92 11.35 2.26
N LYS A 41 19.27 10.68 1.28
CA LYS A 41 17.83 10.84 0.99
C LYS A 41 16.91 10.26 2.06
N THR A 42 17.41 9.36 2.92
CA THR A 42 16.62 8.65 3.95
C THR A 42 17.34 8.63 5.32
N PRO A 43 17.36 9.76 6.05
CA PRO A 43 18.07 9.85 7.33
C PRO A 43 17.54 8.91 8.42
N GLY A 44 16.22 8.69 8.51
CA GLY A 44 15.62 7.75 9.47
C GLY A 44 16.03 6.29 9.26
N ALA A 45 16.10 5.84 8.00
CA ALA A 45 16.62 4.51 7.68
C ALA A 45 18.12 4.38 8.03
N THR A 46 18.88 5.47 7.85
CA THR A 46 20.30 5.52 8.21
C THR A 46 20.50 5.45 9.73
N LEU A 47 19.67 6.16 10.49
CA LEU A 47 19.62 6.08 11.95
C LEU A 47 19.37 4.63 12.39
N GLY A 48 18.34 4.00 11.83
CA GLY A 48 18.00 2.62 12.14
C GLY A 48 19.16 1.67 11.86
N ALA A 49 19.67 1.65 10.62
CA ALA A 49 20.78 0.77 10.25
C ALA A 49 21.98 0.91 11.21
N ARG A 50 22.34 2.14 11.61
CA ARG A 50 23.43 2.39 12.56
C ARG A 50 23.13 1.84 13.96
N LEU A 51 21.92 2.03 14.48
CA LEU A 51 21.51 1.49 15.78
C LEU A 51 21.50 -0.05 15.80
N TYR A 52 21.00 -0.68 14.74
CA TYR A 52 20.99 -2.14 14.62
C TYR A 52 22.41 -2.71 14.55
N VAL A 53 23.31 -2.11 13.75
CA VAL A 53 24.72 -2.50 13.68
C VAL A 53 25.42 -2.29 15.03
N GLU A 54 25.19 -1.15 15.69
CA GLU A 54 25.80 -0.83 16.98
C GLU A 54 25.43 -1.86 18.06
N VAL A 55 24.16 -2.28 18.14
CA VAL A 55 23.75 -3.30 19.13
C VAL A 55 24.21 -4.71 18.75
N ARG A 56 24.29 -5.03 17.46
CA ARG A 56 24.68 -6.37 16.98
C ARG A 56 26.19 -6.61 17.08
N ASP A 57 26.98 -5.62 16.66
CA ASP A 57 28.42 -5.80 16.39
C ASP A 57 29.32 -5.19 17.48
N ASN A 58 28.78 -4.35 18.38
CA ASN A 58 29.54 -3.78 19.50
C ASN A 58 29.07 -4.31 20.87
N PRO A 59 29.80 -5.27 21.48
CA PRO A 59 29.48 -5.80 22.82
C PRO A 59 29.49 -4.73 23.92
N LYS A 60 30.23 -3.64 23.72
CA LYS A 60 30.34 -2.50 24.65
C LYS A 60 29.35 -1.37 24.34
N SER A 61 28.39 -1.60 23.42
CA SER A 61 27.37 -0.61 23.09
C SER A 61 26.67 -0.08 24.33
N ILE A 62 26.37 1.22 24.34
CA ILE A 62 25.56 1.86 25.38
C ILE A 62 24.07 1.55 25.20
N PHE A 63 23.68 1.04 24.04
CA PHE A 63 22.30 0.68 23.70
C PHE A 63 22.05 -0.81 23.96
N ILE A 64 20.80 -1.12 24.31
CA ILE A 64 20.25 -2.47 24.31
C ILE A 64 19.01 -2.49 23.43
N ALA A 65 18.73 -3.63 22.81
CA ALA A 65 17.50 -3.85 22.05
C ALA A 65 16.53 -4.74 22.85
N THR A 66 15.24 -4.43 22.77
CA THR A 66 14.18 -5.31 23.28
C THR A 66 14.03 -6.55 22.40
N SER A 67 13.52 -7.64 22.98
CA SER A 67 13.19 -8.87 22.26
C SER A 67 11.87 -8.78 21.45
N SER A 68 11.07 -7.74 21.68
CA SER A 68 9.77 -7.51 21.04
C SER A 68 9.90 -6.95 19.61
N ARG A 69 8.82 -7.10 18.81
CA ARG A 69 8.70 -6.53 17.45
C ARG A 69 7.61 -5.45 17.43
N PRO A 70 7.86 -4.26 16.84
CA PRO A 70 9.14 -3.80 16.31
C PRO A 70 10.22 -3.67 17.40
N LYS A 71 11.50 -3.87 17.03
CA LYS A 71 12.61 -3.76 18.01
C LYS A 71 12.68 -2.33 18.56
N ARG A 72 12.79 -2.21 19.87
CA ARG A 72 12.94 -0.93 20.58
C ARG A 72 14.32 -0.88 21.22
N PHE A 73 14.85 0.32 21.36
CA PHE A 73 16.19 0.58 21.87
C PHE A 73 16.11 1.37 23.18
N LEU A 74 16.96 1.02 24.14
CA LEU A 74 17.11 1.68 25.44
C LEU A 74 18.60 1.87 25.76
N LEU A 75 18.94 2.80 26.65
CA LEU A 75 20.29 2.92 27.21
C LEU A 75 20.51 1.92 28.35
N LYS A 76 21.69 1.30 28.41
CA LYS A 76 22.12 0.40 29.51
C LYS A 76 22.01 1.07 30.87
N SER A 77 22.24 2.37 30.97
CA SER A 77 22.11 3.11 32.22
C SER A 77 20.68 3.20 32.75
N LEU A 78 19.67 2.89 31.91
CA LEU A 78 18.25 2.97 32.26
C LEU A 78 17.64 1.60 32.59
N THR A 79 18.40 0.51 32.50
CA THR A 79 17.90 -0.84 32.79
C THR A 79 17.55 -1.06 34.26
N ASP A 80 18.25 -0.38 35.17
CA ASP A 80 18.03 -0.52 36.61
C ASP A 80 16.76 0.23 37.08
N ILE A 81 16.23 1.13 36.25
CA ILE A 81 15.04 1.96 36.53
C ILE A 81 13.80 1.37 35.86
N ILE A 82 13.98 0.60 34.78
CA ILE A 82 12.92 0.18 33.87
C ILE A 82 12.86 -1.35 33.88
N ASN A 83 11.87 -1.91 34.58
CA ASN A 83 11.63 -3.36 34.60
C ASN A 83 11.23 -3.83 33.19
N ILE A 84 12.18 -4.48 32.50
CA ILE A 84 12.09 -4.87 31.07
C ILE A 84 10.93 -5.89 30.83
N GLU A 85 10.42 -6.52 31.87
CA GLU A 85 9.45 -7.62 31.78
C GLU A 85 7.97 -7.19 31.72
N ASN A 86 7.62 -5.93 32.02
CA ASN A 86 6.21 -5.48 32.11
C ASN A 86 5.89 -4.21 31.30
N PHE A 87 6.30 -4.13 30.04
CA PHE A 87 5.67 -3.18 29.12
C PHE A 87 4.39 -3.77 28.53
N GLU A 88 3.30 -3.67 29.32
CA GLU A 88 1.98 -3.60 28.72
C GLU A 88 1.94 -2.37 27.81
N LEU A 89 1.41 -2.63 26.61
CA LEU A 89 1.30 -1.68 25.51
C LEU A 89 0.38 -0.52 25.93
N GLU A 90 0.96 0.65 26.18
CA GLU A 90 0.24 1.88 25.83
C GLU A 90 0.37 2.04 24.31
N PRO A 91 -0.72 1.92 23.52
CA PRO A 91 -0.68 2.18 22.11
C PRO A 91 -0.55 3.69 21.91
N VAL A 92 0.66 4.25 21.99
CA VAL A 92 0.91 5.60 21.50
C VAL A 92 1.13 5.50 19.98
N HIS A 93 0.07 5.14 19.27
CA HIS A 93 -0.12 5.56 17.89
C HIS A 93 -0.70 6.96 17.92
N SER A 94 0.16 7.97 17.94
CA SER A 94 -0.14 9.21 17.23
C SER A 94 0.51 9.17 15.85
N ILE A 95 0.19 8.12 15.07
CA ILE A 95 -0.02 8.36 13.64
C ILE A 95 -1.01 9.52 13.63
N LYS A 96 -0.63 10.70 13.09
CA LYS A 96 -1.59 11.79 12.86
C LYS A 96 -2.86 11.11 12.37
N LYS A 97 -3.93 11.17 13.17
CA LYS A 97 -5.17 10.43 12.92
C LYS A 97 -5.58 10.83 11.51
N GLN A 98 -5.35 9.95 10.53
CA GLN A 98 -5.60 10.31 9.15
C GLN A 98 -7.11 10.46 9.04
N GLU A 99 -7.55 11.69 8.76
CA GLU A 99 -8.97 12.06 8.72
C GLU A 99 -9.69 11.45 7.50
N TYR A 100 -8.95 10.78 6.62
CA TYR A 100 -9.49 10.11 5.46
C TYR A 100 -9.63 8.59 5.65
N GLN A 101 -10.60 8.02 4.95
CA GLN A 101 -10.91 6.59 4.90
C GLN A 101 -10.33 5.96 3.63
N GLU A 102 -10.27 4.63 3.55
CA GLU A 102 -9.78 3.90 2.36
C GLU A 102 -10.54 4.30 1.09
N ARG A 103 -11.86 4.50 1.21
CA ARG A 103 -12.71 4.99 0.12
C ARG A 103 -12.24 6.30 -0.50
N ASP A 104 -11.52 7.12 0.27
CA ASP A 104 -11.04 8.42 -0.17
C ASP A 104 -9.79 8.31 -1.05
N LEU A 105 -9.17 7.12 -1.11
CA LEU A 105 -8.06 6.80 -2.00
C LEU A 105 -8.54 6.36 -3.40
N HIS A 106 -9.84 6.08 -3.58
CA HIS A 106 -10.36 5.61 -4.86
C HIS A 106 -10.04 6.56 -6.02
N PRO A 107 -10.28 7.89 -5.91
CA PRO A 107 -9.98 8.81 -6.99
C PRO A 107 -8.50 8.83 -7.40
N PHE A 108 -7.57 8.61 -6.46
CA PHE A 108 -6.14 8.55 -6.72
C PHE A 108 -5.76 7.31 -7.53
N ILE A 109 -6.38 6.16 -7.22
CA ILE A 109 -6.18 4.93 -8.00
C ILE A 109 -6.87 5.00 -9.36
N VAL A 110 -8.04 5.64 -9.46
CA VAL A 110 -8.69 5.92 -10.76
C VAL A 110 -7.80 6.79 -11.65
N TYR A 111 -7.21 7.86 -11.09
CA TYR A 111 -6.23 8.70 -11.77
C TYR A 111 -5.03 7.88 -12.26
N TYR A 112 -4.42 7.11 -11.36
CA TYR A 112 -3.27 6.28 -11.69
C TYR A 112 -3.59 5.24 -12.77
N GLY A 113 -4.71 4.52 -12.63
CA GLY A 113 -5.16 3.52 -13.58
C GLY A 113 -5.36 4.10 -14.98
N PHE A 114 -5.95 5.29 -15.08
CA PHE A 114 -6.19 5.94 -16.36
C PHE A 114 -4.90 6.42 -17.04
N TYR A 115 -4.05 7.17 -16.34
CA TYR A 115 -2.87 7.80 -16.95
C TYR A 115 -1.67 6.85 -17.11
N TYR A 116 -1.49 5.91 -16.18
CA TYR A 116 -0.29 5.05 -16.13
C TYR A 116 -0.56 3.62 -16.56
N LEU A 117 -1.72 3.06 -16.23
CA LEU A 117 -2.10 1.70 -16.68
C LEU A 117 -2.95 1.71 -17.95
N ARG A 118 -3.37 2.90 -18.43
CA ARG A 118 -4.30 3.05 -19.57
C ARG A 118 -5.58 2.24 -19.41
N ALA A 119 -6.00 2.04 -18.17
CA ALA A 119 -7.12 1.22 -17.78
C ALA A 119 -8.30 2.07 -17.32
N TYR A 120 -9.50 1.58 -17.61
CA TYR A 120 -10.75 2.19 -17.15
C TYR A 120 -11.19 1.48 -15.88
N LEU A 121 -11.25 2.23 -14.77
CA LEU A 121 -11.49 1.67 -13.45
C LEU A 121 -12.94 1.85 -12.99
N LYS A 122 -13.41 0.94 -12.14
CA LYS A 122 -14.73 0.94 -11.53
C LYS A 122 -14.66 0.54 -10.07
N THR A 123 -15.19 1.37 -9.19
CA THR A 123 -15.37 1.04 -7.78
C THR A 123 -16.47 0.00 -7.59
N VAL A 124 -16.17 -1.03 -6.80
CA VAL A 124 -17.10 -2.08 -6.39
C VAL A 124 -17.55 -1.80 -4.96
N ARG A 125 -18.78 -1.29 -4.78
CA ARG A 125 -19.22 -0.84 -3.46
C ARG A 125 -19.67 -2.01 -2.59
N HIS A 126 -19.05 -2.11 -1.40
CA HIS A 126 -19.43 -3.12 -0.41
C HIS A 126 -20.88 -3.01 0.07
N SER A 127 -21.43 -1.79 0.16
CA SER A 127 -22.82 -1.58 0.58
C SER A 127 -23.86 -2.22 -0.34
N LYS A 128 -23.48 -2.59 -1.57
CA LYS A 128 -24.35 -3.25 -2.56
C LYS A 128 -24.20 -4.76 -2.59
N SER A 129 -23.27 -5.33 -1.85
CA SER A 129 -23.06 -6.77 -1.80
C SER A 129 -24.20 -7.47 -1.04
N GLY A 130 -24.56 -8.68 -1.48
CA GLY A 130 -25.55 -9.52 -0.80
C GLY A 130 -25.08 -9.90 0.61
N LYS A 131 -25.86 -9.54 1.65
CA LYS A 131 -25.43 -9.52 3.06
C LYS A 131 -25.41 -10.85 3.83
N LYS A 132 -25.45 -12.04 3.21
CA LYS A 132 -25.79 -13.26 3.99
C LYS A 132 -24.99 -14.55 3.78
N GLU A 133 -24.13 -14.69 2.78
CA GLU A 133 -23.56 -16.03 2.49
C GLU A 133 -22.03 -16.12 2.40
N PHE A 134 -21.32 -15.00 2.32
CA PHE A 134 -19.89 -15.00 2.06
C PHE A 134 -19.20 -14.12 3.11
N GLY A 135 -18.18 -14.66 3.78
CA GLY A 135 -17.51 -14.10 4.97
C GLY A 135 -16.86 -12.73 4.77
N GLU A 136 -15.87 -12.38 5.58
CA GLU A 136 -15.36 -11.00 5.65
C GLU A 136 -14.63 -10.50 4.38
N TRP A 137 -14.18 -11.40 3.49
CA TRP A 137 -13.48 -11.06 2.24
C TRP A 137 -14.33 -11.41 1.02
N VAL A 138 -15.04 -10.42 0.50
CA VAL A 138 -16.15 -10.65 -0.44
C VAL A 138 -15.83 -10.25 -1.87
N HIS A 139 -15.11 -9.14 -2.06
CA HIS A 139 -14.81 -8.56 -3.36
C HIS A 139 -13.68 -7.53 -3.23
N PRO A 140 -12.98 -7.19 -4.33
CA PRO A 140 -12.02 -6.08 -4.35
C PRO A 140 -12.70 -4.71 -4.23
N ASP A 141 -11.92 -3.68 -3.93
CA ASP A 141 -12.43 -2.30 -3.84
C ASP A 141 -12.64 -1.68 -5.23
N ILE A 142 -11.70 -1.92 -6.15
CA ILE A 142 -11.72 -1.37 -7.50
C ILE A 142 -11.30 -2.45 -8.50
N VAL A 143 -11.96 -2.45 -9.65
CA VAL A 143 -11.63 -3.30 -10.80
C VAL A 143 -11.34 -2.46 -12.03
N GLY A 144 -10.53 -2.97 -12.95
CA GLY A 144 -10.08 -2.22 -14.11
C GLY A 144 -10.01 -3.04 -15.38
N CYS A 145 -10.14 -2.39 -16.52
CA CYS A 145 -9.96 -3.02 -17.83
C CYS A 145 -9.11 -2.14 -18.74
N TYR A 146 -8.04 -2.71 -19.28
CA TYR A 146 -7.30 -2.17 -20.40
C TYR A 146 -7.86 -2.72 -21.71
N PHE A 147 -8.04 -1.83 -22.69
CA PHE A 147 -8.53 -2.17 -24.02
C PHE A 147 -7.45 -1.82 -25.06
N PRO A 148 -7.01 -2.78 -25.88
CA PRO A 148 -5.89 -2.54 -26.80
C PRO A 148 -6.25 -1.65 -27.99
N PHE A 149 -7.53 -1.51 -28.35
CA PHE A 149 -7.96 -0.78 -29.55
C PHE A 149 -7.81 0.75 -29.47
N ASN A 150 -7.39 1.32 -28.34
CA ASN A 150 -6.93 2.71 -28.27
C ASN A 150 -5.44 2.88 -28.61
N ASP A 151 -4.66 1.81 -28.45
CA ASP A 151 -3.20 1.85 -28.51
C ASP A 151 -2.65 1.15 -29.75
N TRP A 152 -3.37 0.15 -30.24
CA TRP A 152 -2.98 -0.70 -31.34
C TRP A 152 -3.77 -0.34 -32.60
N LYS A 153 -3.19 -0.66 -33.75
CA LYS A 153 -3.91 -0.57 -35.03
C LYS A 153 -5.00 -1.63 -35.09
N ASP A 154 -6.10 -1.30 -35.77
CA ASP A 154 -7.27 -2.18 -35.87
C ASP A 154 -6.91 -3.56 -36.42
N GLU A 155 -6.03 -3.63 -37.41
CA GLU A 155 -5.58 -4.88 -38.03
C GLU A 155 -4.87 -5.79 -37.01
N VAL A 156 -4.11 -5.22 -36.07
CA VAL A 156 -3.42 -5.98 -35.02
C VAL A 156 -4.42 -6.53 -34.01
N VAL A 157 -5.38 -5.71 -33.58
CA VAL A 157 -6.44 -6.13 -32.65
C VAL A 157 -7.28 -7.25 -33.25
N GLU A 158 -7.61 -7.15 -34.54
CA GLU A 158 -8.39 -8.15 -35.27
C GLU A 158 -7.67 -9.48 -35.35
N VAL A 159 -6.42 -9.49 -35.83
CA VAL A 159 -5.63 -10.73 -35.93
C VAL A 159 -5.43 -11.34 -34.54
N SER A 160 -5.10 -10.53 -33.53
CA SER A 160 -4.91 -11.00 -32.16
C SER A 160 -6.19 -11.67 -31.63
N SER A 161 -7.35 -11.06 -31.85
CA SER A 161 -8.65 -11.61 -31.46
C SER A 161 -8.98 -12.93 -32.17
N LEU A 162 -8.67 -13.05 -33.48
CA LEU A 162 -8.83 -14.28 -34.24
C LEU A 162 -7.91 -15.41 -33.74
N MET A 163 -6.73 -15.07 -33.23
CA MET A 163 -5.81 -16.02 -32.60
C MET A 163 -6.20 -16.36 -31.15
N GLY A 164 -7.32 -15.84 -30.64
CA GLY A 164 -7.80 -16.05 -29.28
C GLY A 164 -7.06 -15.24 -28.22
N ASN A 165 -6.22 -14.28 -28.61
CA ASN A 165 -5.49 -13.41 -27.70
C ASN A 165 -6.06 -11.98 -27.81
N THR A 166 -6.95 -11.59 -26.91
CA THR A 166 -7.60 -10.27 -27.04
C THR A 166 -6.73 -9.11 -26.58
N ALA A 167 -5.54 -9.35 -26.00
CA ALA A 167 -4.69 -8.34 -25.34
C ALA A 167 -5.39 -7.46 -24.28
N VAL A 168 -6.67 -7.74 -24.00
CA VAL A 168 -7.45 -7.13 -22.92
C VAL A 168 -6.87 -7.61 -21.61
N LYS A 169 -6.67 -6.69 -20.67
CA LYS A 169 -6.18 -7.01 -19.33
C LYS A 169 -7.15 -6.51 -18.27
N LEU A 170 -7.47 -7.38 -17.33
CA LEU A 170 -8.25 -7.08 -16.15
C LEU A 170 -7.34 -6.80 -14.97
N PHE A 171 -7.69 -5.78 -14.20
CA PHE A 171 -7.00 -5.36 -13.00
C PHE A 171 -7.93 -5.45 -11.80
N SER A 172 -7.36 -5.72 -10.64
CA SER A 172 -8.07 -5.71 -9.37
C SER A 172 -7.22 -5.05 -8.30
N PHE A 173 -7.82 -4.15 -7.51
CA PHE A 173 -7.13 -3.36 -6.50
C PHE A 173 -7.84 -3.50 -5.15
N GLU A 174 -7.04 -3.76 -4.13
CA GLU A 174 -7.40 -3.70 -2.72
C GLU A 174 -6.71 -2.50 -2.09
N LEU A 175 -7.46 -1.58 -1.49
CA LEU A 175 -6.93 -0.34 -0.96
C LEU A 175 -6.71 -0.42 0.55
N LYS A 176 -5.62 0.17 1.03
CA LYS A 176 -5.34 0.33 2.45
C LYS A 176 -4.89 1.75 2.77
N LYS A 177 -5.27 2.25 3.95
CA LYS A 177 -4.70 3.52 4.44
C LYS A 177 -3.20 3.39 4.67
N GLY A 178 -2.80 2.30 5.33
CA GLY A 178 -1.42 2.08 5.71
C GLY A 178 -1.06 0.60 5.76
N LEU A 179 0.16 0.26 5.38
CA LEU A 179 0.75 -1.05 5.54
C LEU A 179 1.94 -0.96 6.51
N SER A 180 1.95 -1.83 7.51
CA SER A 180 3.01 -1.95 8.51
C SER A 180 3.13 -3.41 8.98
N LEU A 181 4.13 -3.72 9.81
CA LEU A 181 4.31 -5.08 10.33
C LEU A 181 3.08 -5.62 11.09
N SER A 182 2.27 -4.74 11.70
CA SER A 182 1.11 -5.17 12.48
C SER A 182 -0.05 -5.68 11.63
N ASN A 183 -0.20 -5.18 10.39
CA ASN A 183 -1.36 -5.45 9.55
C ASN A 183 -1.03 -6.04 8.19
N ILE A 184 0.25 -6.18 7.83
CA ILE A 184 0.65 -6.57 6.47
C ILE A 184 0.10 -7.94 6.09
N ARG A 185 0.16 -8.94 6.97
CA ARG A 185 -0.31 -10.29 6.62
C ARG A 185 -1.79 -10.33 6.32
N GLU A 186 -2.60 -9.78 7.22
CA GLU A 186 -4.05 -9.72 7.05
C GLU A 186 -4.42 -8.94 5.79
N SER A 187 -3.87 -7.73 5.63
CA SER A 187 -4.14 -6.87 4.47
C SER A 187 -3.73 -7.54 3.16
N PHE A 188 -2.60 -8.23 3.17
CA PHE A 188 -2.08 -8.91 1.99
C PHE A 188 -2.92 -10.14 1.64
N PHE A 189 -3.33 -10.96 2.62
CA PHE A 189 -4.20 -12.11 2.37
C PHE A 189 -5.60 -11.69 1.91
N GLN A 190 -6.11 -10.55 2.38
CA GLN A 190 -7.32 -9.94 1.82
C GLN A 190 -7.13 -9.60 0.34
N ALA A 191 -6.03 -8.94 -0.02
CA ALA A 191 -5.71 -8.65 -1.43
C ALA A 191 -5.56 -9.93 -2.28
N VAL A 192 -4.92 -10.97 -1.73
CA VAL A 192 -4.81 -12.28 -2.41
C VAL A 192 -6.20 -12.87 -2.66
N SER A 193 -7.05 -12.91 -1.63
CA SER A 193 -8.41 -13.45 -1.74
C SER A 193 -9.26 -12.67 -2.76
N ASN A 194 -9.19 -11.34 -2.72
CA ASN A 194 -10.08 -10.47 -3.49
C ASN A 194 -9.58 -10.16 -4.92
N SER A 195 -8.27 -10.25 -5.17
CA SER A 195 -7.67 -9.72 -6.41
C SER A 195 -6.86 -10.74 -7.22
N SER A 196 -6.66 -11.97 -6.73
CA SER A 196 -5.90 -12.99 -7.48
C SER A 196 -6.57 -13.48 -8.76
N TRP A 197 -7.85 -13.19 -8.97
CA TRP A 197 -8.59 -13.65 -10.14
C TRP A 197 -8.21 -12.92 -11.43
N ALA A 198 -7.71 -11.68 -11.32
CA ALA A 198 -7.44 -10.80 -12.46
C ALA A 198 -6.10 -11.13 -13.14
N ASN A 199 -5.86 -10.53 -14.32
CA ASN A 199 -4.55 -10.62 -14.97
C ASN A 199 -3.47 -10.01 -14.08
N GLU A 200 -3.78 -8.89 -13.41
CA GLU A 200 -2.89 -8.28 -12.41
C GLU A 200 -3.70 -7.82 -11.19
N GLY A 201 -3.32 -8.34 -10.02
CA GLY A 201 -3.90 -7.95 -8.73
C GLY A 201 -2.92 -7.08 -7.94
N TYR A 202 -3.42 -6.03 -7.29
CA TYR A 202 -2.63 -5.07 -6.54
C TYR A 202 -3.19 -4.83 -5.15
N ILE A 203 -2.31 -4.69 -4.17
CA ILE A 203 -2.61 -3.97 -2.93
C ILE A 203 -2.03 -2.55 -3.06
N ALA A 204 -2.84 -1.54 -2.81
CA ALA A 204 -2.44 -0.15 -2.95
C ALA A 204 -2.61 0.61 -1.63
N ALA A 205 -1.58 1.31 -1.19
CA ALA A 205 -1.61 2.01 0.08
C ALA A 205 -0.92 3.36 0.04
N ALA A 206 -1.49 4.33 0.77
CA ALA A 206 -0.93 5.67 0.87
C ALA A 206 0.30 5.72 1.79
N ASN A 207 0.24 5.02 2.92
CA ASN A 207 1.34 4.95 3.87
C ASN A 207 1.90 3.53 3.83
N ILE A 208 3.18 3.40 3.47
CA ILE A 208 3.85 2.11 3.47
C ILE A 208 5.05 2.27 4.39
N ASP A 209 5.10 1.43 5.41
CA ASP A 209 6.21 1.39 6.35
C ASP A 209 7.53 1.17 5.58
N ASP A 210 8.57 1.85 6.02
CA ASP A 210 9.89 1.85 5.38
C ASP A 210 10.91 1.00 6.15
N ASN A 211 10.47 0.34 7.24
CA ASN A 211 11.25 -0.60 8.03
C ASN A 211 11.79 -1.78 7.18
N GLU A 212 13.03 -2.20 7.44
CA GLU A 212 13.69 -3.29 6.70
C GLU A 212 12.97 -4.64 6.86
N ASP A 213 12.60 -5.02 8.08
CA ASP A 213 11.88 -6.27 8.34
C ASP A 213 10.51 -6.28 7.63
N PHE A 214 9.83 -5.12 7.58
CA PHE A 214 8.58 -4.96 6.84
C PHE A 214 8.77 -5.17 5.34
N ARG A 215 9.78 -4.52 4.75
CA ARG A 215 10.06 -4.62 3.31
C ARG A 215 10.38 -6.05 2.90
N ILE A 216 11.19 -6.76 3.68
CA ILE A 216 11.51 -8.18 3.43
C ILE A 216 10.23 -9.03 3.45
N GLU A 217 9.34 -8.85 4.43
CA GLU A 217 8.09 -9.62 4.49
C GLU A 217 7.15 -9.25 3.33
N LEU A 218 7.03 -7.97 2.98
CA LEU A 218 6.22 -7.50 1.86
C LEU A 218 6.71 -8.08 0.52
N GLU A 219 8.02 -8.05 0.26
CA GLU A 219 8.65 -8.65 -0.92
C GLU A 219 8.43 -10.16 -0.98
N ARG A 220 8.58 -10.85 0.16
CA ARG A 220 8.33 -12.29 0.25
C ARG A 220 6.89 -12.66 -0.08
N LEU A 221 5.92 -11.91 0.45
CA LEU A 221 4.49 -12.09 0.17
C LEU A 221 4.17 -11.80 -1.30
N SER A 222 4.62 -10.66 -1.83
CA SER A 222 4.43 -10.28 -3.24
C SER A 222 5.00 -11.31 -4.20
N THR A 223 6.23 -11.78 -3.96
CA THR A 223 6.86 -12.80 -4.79
C THR A 223 6.12 -14.13 -4.74
N SER A 224 5.64 -14.52 -3.56
CA SER A 224 4.99 -15.81 -3.33
C SER A 224 3.59 -15.87 -3.95
N PHE A 225 2.79 -14.82 -3.82
CA PHE A 225 1.38 -14.81 -4.24
C PHE A 225 1.11 -14.02 -5.53
N GLY A 226 2.09 -13.24 -6.02
CA GLY A 226 2.00 -12.51 -7.28
C GLY A 226 1.15 -11.24 -7.22
N ILE A 227 0.77 -10.77 -6.04
CA ILE A 227 0.09 -9.47 -5.87
C ILE A 227 1.13 -8.35 -5.88
N GLY A 228 0.92 -7.38 -6.76
CA GLY A 228 1.76 -6.18 -6.84
C GLY A 228 1.44 -5.19 -5.74
N VAL A 229 2.36 -4.25 -5.50
CA VAL A 229 2.20 -3.21 -4.48
C VAL A 229 2.32 -1.83 -5.10
N ILE A 230 1.30 -1.00 -4.90
CA ILE A 230 1.27 0.39 -5.34
C ILE A 230 1.38 1.31 -4.12
N ARG A 231 2.36 2.22 -4.14
CA ARG A 231 2.43 3.34 -3.19
C ARG A 231 1.66 4.51 -3.78
N ILE A 232 0.55 4.86 -3.14
CA ILE A 232 -0.28 6.01 -3.51
C ILE A 232 0.36 7.26 -2.94
N ASP A 233 0.67 8.22 -3.80
CA ASP A 233 1.10 9.55 -3.36
C ASP A 233 -0.12 10.47 -3.35
N ILE A 234 -0.51 10.87 -2.14
CA ILE A 234 -1.69 11.70 -1.87
C ILE A 234 -1.40 13.18 -2.17
N ASP A 235 -0.16 13.60 -1.95
CA ASP A 235 0.21 15.00 -2.09
C ASP A 235 0.45 15.33 -3.57
N ASP A 236 1.02 14.39 -4.32
CA ASP A 236 1.17 14.50 -5.77
C ASP A 236 0.85 13.15 -6.47
N PRO A 237 -0.36 13.02 -7.06
CA PRO A 237 -0.81 11.81 -7.72
C PRO A 237 0.15 11.26 -8.79
N ASP A 238 0.97 12.12 -9.42
CA ASP A 238 1.91 11.71 -10.47
C ASP A 238 3.10 10.90 -9.94
N PHE A 239 3.39 10.99 -8.63
CA PHE A 239 4.41 10.19 -7.95
C PHE A 239 3.89 8.84 -7.44
N THR A 240 2.59 8.55 -7.61
CA THR A 240 2.05 7.21 -7.37
C THR A 240 2.77 6.20 -8.26
N LYS A 241 3.22 5.09 -7.67
CA LYS A 241 4.00 4.10 -8.41
C LYS A 241 3.83 2.69 -7.89
N VAL A 242 3.99 1.73 -8.80
CA VAL A 242 4.23 0.33 -8.47
C VAL A 242 5.63 0.22 -7.84
N ILE A 243 5.69 -0.18 -6.58
CA ILE A 243 6.96 -0.43 -5.87
C ILE A 243 7.37 -1.90 -5.96
N LEU A 244 6.40 -2.81 -6.12
CA LEU A 244 6.63 -4.23 -6.42
C LEU A 244 5.67 -4.65 -7.54
N PRO A 245 6.16 -5.20 -8.67
CA PRO A 245 5.31 -5.54 -9.79
C PRO A 245 4.36 -6.70 -9.46
N ALA A 246 3.13 -6.63 -9.97
CA ALA A 246 2.25 -7.79 -9.95
C ALA A 246 2.75 -8.85 -10.93
N ARG A 247 2.49 -10.13 -10.64
CA ARG A 247 2.71 -11.20 -11.60
C ARG A 247 1.55 -11.19 -12.60
N THR A 248 1.81 -10.81 -13.84
CA THR A 248 0.82 -10.89 -14.92
C THR A 248 0.44 -12.35 -15.17
N LYS A 249 -0.86 -12.64 -15.17
CA LYS A 249 -1.46 -13.93 -15.53
C LYS A 249 -2.11 -13.81 -16.91
N ASP A 250 -1.93 -14.83 -17.74
CA ASP A 250 -2.62 -14.91 -19.04
C ASP A 250 -4.09 -15.33 -18.88
N LEU A 251 -4.35 -16.17 -17.89
CA LEU A 251 -5.69 -16.71 -17.61
C LEU A 251 -6.32 -16.02 -16.40
N VAL A 252 -7.54 -15.53 -16.62
CA VAL A 252 -8.43 -15.02 -15.58
C VAL A 252 -9.12 -16.20 -14.88
N ASP A 253 -9.23 -16.13 -13.56
CA ASP A 253 -10.00 -17.11 -12.79
C ASP A 253 -11.51 -16.85 -12.93
N TRP A 254 -12.12 -17.48 -13.92
CA TRP A 254 -13.53 -17.32 -14.23
C TRP A 254 -14.49 -17.86 -13.16
N GLU A 255 -14.04 -18.80 -12.33
CA GLU A 255 -14.86 -19.31 -11.22
C GLU A 255 -15.02 -18.22 -10.16
N THR A 256 -13.91 -17.59 -9.78
CA THR A 256 -13.95 -16.44 -8.85
C THR A 256 -14.71 -15.26 -9.47
N VAL A 257 -14.53 -14.95 -10.76
CA VAL A 257 -15.30 -13.89 -11.44
C VAL A 257 -16.80 -14.18 -11.41
N ASN A 258 -17.22 -15.41 -11.69
CA ASN A 258 -18.64 -15.80 -11.68
C ASN A 258 -19.24 -15.65 -10.27
N LYS A 259 -18.49 -16.03 -9.24
CA LYS A 259 -18.88 -15.82 -7.83
C LYS A 259 -18.98 -14.33 -7.50
N LEU A 260 -18.02 -13.50 -7.90
CA LEU A 260 -18.08 -12.05 -7.66
C LEU A 260 -19.30 -11.41 -8.34
N ALA A 261 -19.63 -11.83 -9.56
CA ALA A 261 -20.79 -11.33 -10.31
C ALA A 261 -22.14 -11.73 -9.70
N SER A 262 -22.21 -12.83 -8.97
CA SER A 262 -23.42 -13.21 -8.24
C SER A 262 -23.58 -12.42 -6.93
N ILE A 263 -22.48 -12.04 -6.29
CA ILE A 263 -22.48 -11.37 -4.98
C ILE A 263 -22.63 -9.85 -5.09
N ASN A 264 -22.00 -9.21 -6.08
CA ASN A 264 -21.97 -7.75 -6.19
C ASN A 264 -22.50 -7.24 -7.55
N PRO A 265 -23.55 -6.41 -7.56
CA PRO A 265 -24.14 -5.89 -8.79
C PRO A 265 -23.22 -4.88 -9.52
N ASP A 266 -22.41 -4.08 -8.81
CA ASP A 266 -21.46 -3.16 -9.46
C ASP A 266 -20.40 -3.97 -10.24
N PHE A 267 -19.90 -5.07 -9.68
CA PHE A 267 -18.97 -5.97 -10.38
C PHE A 267 -19.62 -6.62 -11.61
N ARG A 268 -20.87 -7.10 -11.48
CA ARG A 268 -21.62 -7.66 -12.60
C ARG A 268 -21.83 -6.64 -13.72
N ASP A 269 -22.15 -5.40 -13.36
CA ASP A 269 -22.38 -4.34 -14.34
C ASP A 269 -21.07 -3.89 -15.01
N PHE A 270 -19.94 -3.96 -14.31
CA PHE A 270 -18.60 -3.81 -14.90
C PHE A 270 -18.32 -4.86 -15.99
N LEU A 271 -18.63 -6.14 -15.75
CA LEU A 271 -18.48 -7.20 -16.77
C LEU A 271 -19.38 -6.96 -17.99
N LYS A 272 -20.64 -6.55 -17.77
CA LYS A 272 -21.56 -6.19 -18.86
C LYS A 272 -20.99 -5.04 -19.68
N ARG A 273 -20.41 -4.03 -19.03
CA ARG A 273 -19.81 -2.86 -19.68
C ARG A 273 -18.63 -3.29 -20.57
N ILE A 274 -17.68 -4.06 -20.02
CA ILE A 274 -16.55 -4.61 -20.78
C ILE A 274 -17.03 -5.36 -22.02
N LYS A 275 -18.02 -6.26 -21.87
CA LYS A 275 -18.59 -7.00 -23.01
C LYS A 275 -19.04 -6.06 -24.12
N VAL A 276 -19.79 -5.01 -23.77
CA VAL A 276 -20.28 -4.05 -24.77
C VAL A 276 -19.13 -3.28 -25.39
N ASP A 277 -18.17 -2.75 -24.60
CA ASP A 277 -17.03 -1.99 -25.13
C ASP A 277 -16.15 -2.81 -26.08
N ILE A 278 -15.91 -4.09 -25.77
CA ILE A 278 -15.17 -5.00 -26.67
C ILE A 278 -15.96 -5.23 -27.96
N THR A 279 -17.27 -5.45 -27.86
CA THR A 279 -18.11 -5.77 -29.02
C THR A 279 -18.29 -4.56 -29.94
N SER A 280 -18.46 -3.36 -29.37
CA SER A 280 -18.66 -2.12 -30.13
C SER A 280 -17.36 -1.44 -30.53
N ARG A 281 -16.21 -1.85 -29.97
CA ARG A 281 -14.90 -1.15 -30.08
C ARG A 281 -14.99 0.33 -29.72
N GLU A 282 -15.86 0.66 -28.77
CA GLU A 282 -16.11 2.03 -28.32
C GLU A 282 -16.17 2.03 -26.80
N ILE A 283 -15.30 2.82 -26.15
CA ILE A 283 -15.24 2.91 -24.68
C ILE A 283 -16.08 4.08 -24.19
N ARG A 284 -17.19 3.76 -23.53
CA ARG A 284 -18.06 4.77 -22.90
C ARG A 284 -17.52 5.16 -21.53
N ARG A 285 -16.61 6.13 -21.52
CA ARG A 285 -15.86 6.56 -20.33
C ARG A 285 -16.76 6.94 -19.16
N GLU A 286 -17.92 7.54 -19.45
CA GLU A 286 -18.92 7.96 -18.46
C GLU A 286 -19.55 6.81 -17.65
N MET A 287 -19.39 5.56 -18.09
CA MET A 287 -19.87 4.38 -17.38
C MET A 287 -18.87 3.87 -16.32
N TYR A 288 -17.62 4.32 -16.41
CA TYR A 288 -16.55 4.03 -15.45
C TYR A 288 -16.51 5.10 -14.35
N ASP A 289 -15.53 5.03 -13.46
CA ASP A 289 -15.33 6.08 -12.46
C ASP A 289 -14.66 7.29 -13.09
N SER A 290 -15.11 8.49 -12.71
CA SER A 290 -14.61 9.76 -13.26
C SER A 290 -13.14 9.98 -12.90
N VAL A 291 -12.33 10.31 -13.90
CA VAL A 291 -10.94 10.68 -13.72
C VAL A 291 -10.87 12.16 -13.37
N LEU A 292 -10.52 12.45 -12.11
CA LEU A 292 -10.32 13.80 -11.63
C LEU A 292 -8.94 14.31 -12.04
N ASP A 293 -8.77 15.62 -12.17
CA ASP A 293 -7.45 16.22 -12.36
C ASP A 293 -6.67 16.37 -11.04
N ARG A 294 -5.40 16.76 -11.14
CA ARG A 294 -4.53 16.93 -9.96
C ARG A 294 -5.06 17.98 -8.98
N GLU A 295 -5.61 19.09 -9.48
CA GLU A 295 -6.11 20.16 -8.62
C GLU A 295 -7.36 19.73 -7.86
N GLU A 296 -8.25 18.97 -8.51
CA GLU A 296 -9.43 18.37 -7.90
C GLU A 296 -9.05 17.36 -6.81
N LEU A 297 -8.06 16.50 -7.08
CA LEU A 297 -7.55 15.51 -6.13
C LEU A 297 -6.94 16.18 -4.88
N SER A 298 -6.10 17.20 -5.05
CA SER A 298 -5.52 17.94 -3.91
C SER A 298 -6.60 18.59 -3.03
N LYS A 299 -7.69 19.10 -3.64
CA LYS A 299 -8.81 19.71 -2.91
C LYS A 299 -9.62 18.69 -2.10
N LEU A 300 -9.70 17.42 -2.52
CA LEU A 300 -10.50 16.39 -1.83
C LEU A 300 -10.01 16.08 -0.41
N LEU A 301 -8.69 16.05 -0.22
CA LEU A 301 -8.08 15.75 1.08
C LEU A 301 -7.78 17.01 1.89
N ALA A 302 -7.57 18.16 1.24
CA ALA A 302 -7.48 19.45 1.93
C ALA A 302 -8.79 19.84 2.65
N LYS A 303 -9.96 19.43 2.13
CA LYS A 303 -11.27 19.64 2.80
C LYS A 303 -11.49 18.77 4.03
N LYS A 304 -10.61 17.80 4.29
CA LYS A 304 -10.73 16.83 5.39
C LYS A 304 -9.65 17.00 6.46
N LYS A 305 -8.65 17.86 6.21
CA LYS A 305 -7.66 18.37 7.18
C LYS A 305 -8.20 19.61 7.88
#